data_AF-A0A1Q6VPH3-F1
#
_entry.id   AF-A0A1Q6VPH3-F1
#
_cell.length_a   1.000
_cell.length_b   1.000
_cell.length_c   1.000
_cell.angle_alpha   90.00
_cell.angle_beta   90.00
_cell.angle_gamma   90.00
#
_symmetry.space_group_name_H-M   'P 1'
#
loop_
_entity.id
_entity.type
_entity.pdbx_description
1 polymer ?
#
loop_
_entity_poly.entity_id
_entity_poly.type
_entity_poly.pdbx_seq_one_letter_code
_entity_poly.pdbx_strand_id
1 'polypeptide(L)'
;MIEQARLFQEAKLAEVVRLLGDIGHDIKNLLMPVVCGADLLKTQIKDLADTVKTIDPGRAQASQEFCDDVTGMLLDDARRIDDRVREIADCVKGLSTPPRFAPCRVADVVDNVLKPLRFLAEGKGVSIRTEGLESVPSLLADDRRLYNAFYRGLHYGWRPTRAGGRHGSSVGG
;
A
#
# COMPACT_ATOMS: atom_id res chain seq x y z
N MET A 1 34.77 -17.50 26.05
CA MET A 1 33.93 -17.98 24.93
C MET A 1 32.55 -17.30 24.89
N ILE A 2 31.78 -17.25 25.98
CA ILE A 2 30.43 -16.62 25.97
C ILE A 2 30.49 -15.11 25.62
N GLU A 3 31.44 -14.38 26.19
CA GLU A 3 31.58 -12.93 25.93
C GLU A 3 32.01 -12.60 24.50
N GLN A 4 32.92 -13.40 23.93
CA GLN A 4 33.33 -13.27 22.52
C GLN A 4 32.18 -13.57 21.56
N ALA A 5 31.34 -14.56 21.88
CA ALA A 5 30.14 -14.87 21.11
C ALA A 5 29.11 -13.73 21.19
N ARG A 6 28.93 -13.12 22.37
CA ARG A 6 28.04 -11.96 22.57
C ARG A 6 28.51 -10.74 21.76
N LEU A 7 29.79 -10.37 21.88
CA LEU A 7 30.36 -9.23 21.14
C LEU A 7 30.28 -9.45 19.63
N PHE A 8 30.49 -10.67 19.16
CA PHE A 8 30.33 -11.00 17.74
C PHE A 8 28.88 -10.84 17.25
N GLN A 9 27.89 -11.27 18.05
CA GLN A 9 26.48 -11.09 17.74
C GLN A 9 26.08 -9.60 17.73
N GLU A 10 26.56 -8.82 18.70
CA GLU A 10 26.30 -7.37 18.77
C GLU A 10 26.91 -6.62 17.59
N ALA A 11 28.14 -6.96 17.20
CA ALA A 11 28.78 -6.38 16.02
C ALA A 11 28.00 -6.71 14.74
N LYS A 12 27.54 -7.95 14.60
CA LYS A 12 26.71 -8.37 13.46
C LYS A 12 25.37 -7.63 13.42
N LEU A 13 24.72 -7.45 14.56
CA LEU A 13 23.46 -6.70 14.65
C LEU A 13 23.68 -5.23 14.27
N ALA A 14 24.75 -4.61 14.78
CA ALA A 14 25.10 -3.23 14.46
C ALA A 14 25.36 -3.04 12.95
N GLU A 15 26.02 -4.00 12.31
CA GLU A 15 26.23 -3.99 10.86
C GLU A 15 24.92 -4.06 10.08
N VAL A 16 24.01 -4.97 10.46
CA VAL A 16 22.69 -5.10 9.83
C VAL A 16 21.86 -3.81 10.02
N VAL A 17 21.87 -3.22 11.21
CA VAL A 17 21.17 -1.96 11.49
C VAL A 17 21.71 -0.82 10.61
N ARG A 18 23.04 -0.74 10.43
CA ARG A 18 23.67 0.26 9.57
C ARG A 18 23.26 0.07 8.12
N LEU A 19 23.41 -1.13 7.57
CA LEU A 19 23.04 -1.45 6.18
C LEU A 19 21.57 -1.14 5.89
N LEU A 20 20.69 -1.43 6.85
CA LEU A 20 19.26 -1.14 6.70
C LEU A 20 18.94 0.35 6.77
N GLY A 21 19.72 1.13 7.54
CA GLY A 21 19.67 2.58 7.52
C GLY A 21 20.07 3.15 6.15
N ASP A 22 21.16 2.62 5.57
CA ASP A 22 21.64 3.00 4.24
C ASP A 22 20.58 2.67 3.16
N ILE A 23 20.02 1.45 3.18
CA ILE A 23 18.92 1.05 2.28
C ILE A 23 17.70 1.96 2.45
N GLY A 24 17.34 2.31 3.69
CA GLY A 24 16.22 3.20 3.97
C GLY A 24 16.40 4.59 3.36
N HIS A 25 17.61 5.13 3.48
CA HIS A 25 17.97 6.39 2.83
C HIS A 25 17.91 6.29 1.30
N ASP A 26 18.44 5.21 0.72
CA ASP A 26 18.44 5.01 -0.73
C ASP A 26 17.02 4.88 -1.29
N ILE A 27 16.13 4.14 -0.61
CA ILE A 27 14.73 4.04 -1.02
C ILE A 27 14.05 5.41 -0.96
N LYS A 28 14.31 6.20 0.09
CA LYS A 28 13.79 7.57 0.17
C LYS A 28 14.28 8.44 -0.99
N ASN A 29 15.55 8.32 -1.36
CA ASN A 29 16.14 9.04 -2.49
C ASN A 29 15.52 8.62 -3.82
N LEU A 30 15.18 7.33 -3.99
CA LEU A 30 14.49 6.82 -5.19
C LEU A 30 13.01 7.24 -5.23
N LEU A 31 12.34 7.32 -4.08
CA LEU A 31 10.94 7.74 -3.98
C LEU A 31 10.76 9.25 -4.14
N MET A 32 11.73 10.05 -3.72
CA MET A 32 11.67 11.51 -3.81
C MET A 32 11.32 12.02 -5.22
N PRO A 33 12.02 11.64 -6.31
CA PRO A 33 11.67 12.08 -7.65
C PRO A 33 10.32 11.54 -8.13
N VAL A 34 9.88 10.37 -7.64
CA VAL A 34 8.55 9.82 -7.97
C VAL A 34 7.46 10.69 -7.36
N VAL A 35 7.60 11.07 -6.08
CA VAL A 35 6.66 11.96 -5.37
C VAL A 35 6.64 13.33 -6.02
N CYS A 36 7.80 13.96 -6.22
CA CYS A 36 7.88 15.27 -6.85
C CYS A 36 7.34 15.26 -8.29
N GLY A 37 7.65 14.23 -9.08
CA GLY A 37 7.16 14.08 -10.43
C GLY A 37 5.64 13.91 -10.50
N ALA A 38 5.07 13.13 -9.59
CA ALA A 38 3.63 12.97 -9.45
C ALA A 38 2.93 14.29 -9.10
N ASP A 39 3.47 15.08 -8.15
CA ASP A 39 2.93 16.39 -7.79
C ASP A 39 3.03 17.42 -8.94
N LEU A 40 4.14 17.41 -9.69
CA LEU A 40 4.30 18.24 -10.88
C LEU A 40 3.28 17.87 -11.96
N LEU A 41 3.12 16.57 -12.24
CA LEU A 41 2.13 16.07 -13.19
C LEU A 41 0.71 16.48 -12.78
N LYS A 42 0.36 16.40 -11.49
CA LYS A 42 -0.93 16.87 -10.98
C LYS A 42 -1.21 18.32 -11.35
N THR A 43 -0.20 19.18 -11.17
CA THR A 43 -0.30 20.61 -11.46
C THR A 43 -0.48 20.85 -12.96
N GLN A 44 0.33 20.21 -13.81
CA GLN A 44 0.23 20.36 -15.26
C GLN A 44 -1.09 19.84 -15.83
N ILE A 45 -1.60 18.72 -15.29
CA ILE A 45 -2.89 18.17 -15.68
C ILE A 45 -4.01 19.13 -15.30
N LYS A 46 -3.95 19.76 -14.13
CA LYS A 46 -4.93 20.75 -13.71
C LYS A 46 -4.96 21.95 -14.66
N ASP A 47 -3.80 22.49 -15.02
CA ASP A 47 -3.70 23.63 -15.95
C ASP A 47 -4.30 23.29 -17.33
N LEU A 48 -4.02 22.07 -17.83
CA LEU A 48 -4.60 21.57 -19.06
C LEU A 48 -6.11 21.38 -18.94
N ALA A 49 -6.59 20.80 -17.84
CA ALA A 49 -8.01 20.58 -17.59
C ALA A 49 -8.77 21.91 -17.56
N ASP A 50 -8.22 22.95 -16.92
CA ASP A 50 -8.82 24.29 -16.89
C ASP A 50 -8.93 24.91 -18.29
N THR A 51 -7.96 24.62 -19.17
CA THR A 51 -8.06 25.00 -20.59
C THR A 51 -9.18 24.23 -21.30
N VAL A 52 -9.24 22.91 -21.13
CA VAL A 52 -10.25 22.06 -21.79
C VAL A 52 -11.67 22.33 -21.27
N LYS A 53 -11.83 22.75 -20.01
CA LYS A 53 -13.13 23.16 -19.43
C LYS A 53 -13.81 24.26 -20.22
N THR A 54 -13.04 25.11 -20.91
CA THR A 54 -13.59 26.17 -21.77
C THR A 54 -14.24 25.63 -23.06
N ILE A 55 -13.92 24.39 -23.45
CA ILE A 55 -14.37 23.73 -24.68
C ILE A 55 -15.39 22.63 -24.37
N ASP A 56 -15.06 21.75 -23.42
CA ASP A 56 -15.88 20.61 -23.01
C ASP A 56 -15.74 20.39 -21.49
N PRO A 57 -16.62 21.00 -20.68
CA PRO A 57 -16.59 20.88 -19.24
C PRO A 57 -16.71 19.44 -18.73
N GLY A 58 -17.54 18.62 -19.38
CA GLY A 58 -17.82 17.25 -18.96
C GLY A 58 -16.62 16.34 -19.15
N ARG A 59 -15.98 16.41 -20.33
CA ARG A 59 -14.76 15.65 -20.59
C ARG A 59 -13.58 16.13 -19.75
N ALA A 60 -13.45 17.43 -19.54
CA ALA A 60 -12.39 17.98 -18.69
C ALA A 60 -12.51 17.50 -17.24
N GLN A 61 -13.73 17.50 -16.69
CA GLN A 61 -13.97 17.02 -15.33
C GLN A 61 -13.66 15.52 -15.20
N ALA A 62 -14.19 14.68 -16.09
CA ALA A 62 -13.95 13.24 -16.05
C ALA A 62 -12.45 12.89 -16.18
N SER A 63 -11.74 13.58 -17.07
CA SER A 63 -10.30 13.38 -17.24
C SER A 63 -9.50 13.86 -16.03
N GLN A 64 -9.91 14.97 -15.41
CA GLN A 64 -9.27 15.49 -14.21
C GLN A 64 -9.43 14.53 -13.02
N GLU A 65 -10.66 14.05 -12.77
CA GLU A 65 -10.94 13.08 -11.70
C GLU A 65 -10.13 11.80 -11.87
N PHE A 66 -10.05 11.26 -13.09
CA PHE A 66 -9.23 10.08 -13.38
C PHE A 66 -7.74 10.33 -13.08
N CYS A 67 -7.21 11.47 -13.51
CA CYS A 67 -5.81 11.81 -13.27
C CYS A 67 -5.51 12.05 -11.79
N ASP A 68 -6.41 12.72 -11.06
CA ASP A 68 -6.29 12.92 -9.62
C ASP A 68 -6.29 11.58 -8.87
N ASP A 69 -7.10 10.62 -9.32
CA ASP A 69 -7.12 9.26 -8.78
C ASP A 69 -5.81 8.51 -9.00
N VAL A 70 -5.27 8.53 -10.22
CA VAL A 70 -4.00 7.86 -10.56
C VAL A 70 -2.83 8.50 -9.82
N THR A 71 -2.75 9.82 -9.80
CA THR A 71 -1.66 10.52 -9.11
C THR A 71 -1.76 10.36 -7.60
N GLY A 72 -2.96 10.41 -7.03
CA GLY A 72 -3.19 10.13 -5.60
C GLY A 72 -2.74 8.71 -5.23
N MET A 73 -3.09 7.72 -6.05
CA MET A 73 -2.66 6.33 -5.88
C MET A 73 -1.13 6.20 -5.85
N LEU A 74 -0.43 6.81 -6.81
CA LEU A 74 1.04 6.76 -6.87
C LEU A 74 1.70 7.38 -5.63
N LEU A 75 1.17 8.51 -5.16
CA LEU A 75 1.66 9.20 -3.96
C LEU A 75 1.42 8.38 -2.69
N ASP A 76 0.24 7.76 -2.57
CA ASP A 76 -0.07 6.91 -1.43
C ASP A 76 0.78 5.63 -1.43
N ASP A 77 1.02 5.02 -2.58
CA ASP A 77 1.90 3.86 -2.70
C ASP A 77 3.36 4.20 -2.38
N ALA A 78 3.87 5.35 -2.82
CA ALA A 78 5.20 5.83 -2.44
C ALA A 78 5.32 5.99 -0.91
N ARG A 79 4.32 6.60 -0.25
CA ARG A 79 4.29 6.72 1.22
C ARG A 79 4.26 5.36 1.91
N ARG A 80 3.47 4.40 1.39
CA ARG A 80 3.39 3.03 1.93
C ARG A 80 4.72 2.31 1.85
N ILE A 81 5.49 2.49 0.77
CA ILE A 81 6.82 1.90 0.63
C ILE A 81 7.77 2.48 1.69
N ASP A 82 7.82 3.80 1.85
CA ASP A 82 8.64 4.47 2.86
C ASP A 82 8.29 4.00 4.28
N ASP A 83 7.00 3.96 4.62
CA ASP A 83 6.52 3.46 5.91
C ASP A 83 6.91 2.00 6.15
N ARG A 84 6.84 1.16 5.11
CA ARG A 84 7.17 -0.26 5.23
C ARG A 84 8.66 -0.47 5.45
N VAL A 85 9.51 0.32 4.81
CA VAL A 85 10.96 0.29 5.02
C VAL A 85 11.30 0.73 6.44
N ARG A 86 10.61 1.75 6.96
CA ARG A 86 10.73 2.16 8.36
C ARG A 86 10.32 1.05 9.33
N GLU A 87 9.22 0.34 9.08
CA GLU A 87 8.81 -0.81 9.91
C GLU A 87 9.87 -1.91 9.94
N ILE A 88 10.50 -2.22 8.79
CA ILE A 88 11.55 -3.23 8.70
C ILE A 88 12.78 -2.77 9.50
N ALA A 89 13.15 -1.48 9.38
CA ALA A 89 14.23 -0.87 10.15
C ALA A 89 13.99 -0.93 11.66
N ASP A 90 12.79 -0.59 12.11
CA ASP A 90 12.42 -0.65 13.53
C ASP A 90 12.49 -2.08 14.04
N CYS A 91 11.91 -3.04 13.31
CA CYS A 91 11.90 -4.46 13.69
C CYS A 91 13.32 -5.02 13.90
N VAL A 92 14.25 -4.68 13.01
CA VAL A 92 15.66 -5.11 13.10
C VAL A 92 16.39 -4.47 14.28
N LYS A 93 16.01 -3.25 14.67
CA LYS A 93 16.54 -2.60 15.89
C LYS A 93 15.95 -3.17 17.18
N GLY A 94 15.11 -4.20 17.10
CA GLY A 94 14.34 -4.72 18.23
C GLY A 94 13.23 -3.77 18.69
N LEU A 95 12.94 -2.73 17.90
CA LEU A 95 11.85 -1.80 18.15
C LEU A 95 10.60 -2.37 17.48
N SER A 96 9.61 -2.78 18.27
CA SER A 96 8.28 -2.98 17.72
C SER A 96 7.58 -1.63 17.67
N THR A 97 7.23 -1.14 16.48
CA THR A 97 6.34 0.03 16.40
C THR A 97 4.99 -0.38 17.02
N PRO A 98 4.58 0.20 18.17
CA PRO A 98 3.33 -0.17 18.79
C PRO A 98 2.17 0.08 17.83
N PRO A 99 1.12 -0.77 17.84
CA PRO A 99 -0.05 -0.56 17.00
C PRO A 99 -0.71 0.78 17.32
N ARG A 100 -1.03 1.57 16.29
CA ARG A 100 -1.73 2.84 16.45
C ARG A 100 -3.22 2.61 16.26
N PHE A 101 -3.93 2.33 17.34
CA PHE A 101 -5.38 2.17 17.31
C PHE A 101 -6.07 3.54 17.16
N ALA A 102 -6.80 3.71 16.07
CA ALA A 102 -7.64 4.86 15.80
C ALA A 102 -9.00 4.41 15.24
N PRO A 103 -10.06 5.23 15.35
CA PRO A 103 -11.33 4.95 14.66
C PRO A 103 -11.07 4.74 13.16
N CYS A 104 -11.45 3.57 12.66
CA CYS A 104 -11.10 3.08 11.34
C CYS A 104 -12.31 2.34 10.76
N ARG A 105 -12.68 2.66 9.52
CA ARG A 105 -13.69 1.89 8.78
C ARG A 105 -12.98 0.89 7.87
N VAL A 106 -13.38 -0.37 7.96
CA VAL A 106 -12.79 -1.44 7.13
C VAL A 106 -13.04 -1.18 5.65
N ALA A 107 -14.20 -0.61 5.29
CA ALA A 107 -14.54 -0.23 3.92
C ALA A 107 -13.45 0.67 3.31
N ASP A 108 -13.07 1.74 4.00
CA ASP A 108 -12.06 2.70 3.55
C ASP A 108 -10.69 2.01 3.36
N VAL A 109 -10.31 1.10 4.26
CA VAL A 109 -9.05 0.35 4.14
C VAL A 109 -9.08 -0.60 2.94
N VAL A 110 -10.19 -1.31 2.72
CA VAL A 110 -10.34 -2.23 1.59
C VAL A 110 -10.35 -1.46 0.27
N ASP A 111 -11.06 -0.34 0.18
CA ASP A 111 -11.05 0.51 -1.01
C ASP A 111 -9.65 1.02 -1.33
N ASN A 112 -8.88 1.41 -0.31
CA ASN A 112 -7.48 1.79 -0.48
C ASN A 112 -6.60 0.65 -1.02
N VAL A 113 -6.86 -0.61 -0.63
CA VAL A 113 -6.14 -1.79 -1.16
C VAL A 113 -6.55 -2.07 -2.60
N LEU A 114 -7.84 -1.91 -2.91
CA LEU A 114 -8.39 -2.29 -4.20
C LEU A 114 -8.23 -1.23 -5.27
N LYS A 115 -8.14 0.06 -4.93
CA LYS A 115 -8.02 1.16 -5.90
C LYS A 115 -6.85 0.93 -6.87
N PRO A 116 -5.61 0.60 -6.42
CA PRO A 116 -4.53 0.25 -7.35
C PRO A 116 -4.78 -1.02 -8.17
N LEU A 117 -5.43 -2.02 -7.56
CA LEU A 117 -5.70 -3.30 -8.20
C LEU A 117 -6.80 -3.20 -9.26
N ARG A 118 -7.77 -2.27 -9.11
CA ARG A 118 -8.84 -2.05 -10.10
C ARG A 118 -8.28 -1.58 -11.43
N PHE A 119 -7.34 -0.62 -11.43
CA PHE A 119 -6.65 -0.19 -12.65
C PHE A 119 -5.93 -1.36 -13.35
N LEU A 120 -5.24 -2.21 -12.59
CA LEU A 120 -4.54 -3.37 -13.13
C LEU A 120 -5.51 -4.45 -13.63
N ALA A 121 -6.65 -4.62 -12.95
CA ALA A 121 -7.66 -5.62 -13.25
C ALA A 121 -8.46 -5.24 -14.51
N GLU A 122 -8.83 -3.97 -14.67
CA GLU A 122 -9.44 -3.44 -15.90
C GLU A 122 -8.58 -3.70 -17.13
N GLY A 123 -7.27 -3.41 -17.04
CA GLY A 123 -6.32 -3.72 -18.11
C GLY A 123 -6.17 -5.21 -18.43
N LYS A 124 -6.66 -6.10 -17.57
CA LYS A 124 -6.64 -7.56 -17.72
C LYS A 124 -8.04 -8.17 -17.92
N GLY A 125 -9.09 -7.35 -18.01
CA GLY A 125 -10.48 -7.82 -18.11
C GLY A 125 -10.99 -8.58 -16.89
N VAL A 126 -10.39 -8.36 -15.71
CA VAL A 126 -10.80 -9.00 -14.45
C VAL A 126 -11.61 -8.01 -13.62
N SER A 127 -12.74 -8.46 -13.07
CA SER A 127 -13.56 -7.66 -12.16
C SER A 127 -13.29 -8.03 -10.70
N ILE A 128 -13.05 -7.04 -9.84
CA ILE A 128 -12.91 -7.21 -8.40
C ILE A 128 -14.23 -6.81 -7.74
N ARG A 129 -14.78 -7.64 -6.85
CA ARG A 129 -16.02 -7.37 -6.12
C ARG A 129 -15.80 -7.36 -4.61
N THR A 130 -16.49 -6.47 -3.92
CA THR A 130 -16.59 -6.41 -2.47
C THR A 130 -18.06 -6.56 -2.08
N GLU A 131 -18.32 -7.27 -0.99
CA GLU A 131 -19.67 -7.52 -0.50
C GLU A 131 -19.71 -7.30 1.02
N GLY A 132 -20.78 -6.69 1.52
CA GLY A 132 -21.03 -6.55 2.96
C GLY A 132 -20.14 -5.55 3.72
N LEU A 133 -19.35 -4.70 3.04
CA LEU A 133 -18.51 -3.71 3.71
C LEU A 133 -19.32 -2.58 4.37
N GLU A 134 -20.49 -2.26 3.83
CA GLU A 134 -21.35 -1.16 4.31
C GLU A 134 -21.95 -1.42 5.70
N SER A 135 -22.12 -2.69 6.07
CA SER A 135 -22.65 -3.07 7.38
C SER A 135 -21.57 -3.19 8.46
N VAL A 136 -20.29 -3.04 8.10
CA VAL A 136 -19.19 -3.12 9.05
C VAL A 136 -19.08 -1.79 9.80
N PRO A 137 -19.27 -1.78 11.13
CA PRO A 137 -19.15 -0.54 11.91
C PRO A 137 -17.71 -0.04 11.96
N SER A 138 -17.55 1.24 12.29
CA SER A 138 -16.23 1.78 12.62
C SER A 138 -15.66 1.06 13.85
N LEU A 139 -14.37 0.74 13.80
CA LEU A 139 -13.67 -0.02 14.83
C LEU A 139 -12.36 0.68 15.20
N LEU A 140 -11.87 0.42 16.42
CA LEU A 140 -10.54 0.89 16.82
C LEU A 140 -9.50 -0.08 16.25
N ALA A 141 -8.77 0.34 15.22
CA ALA A 141 -7.72 -0.46 14.59
C ALA A 141 -6.54 0.38 14.10
N ASP A 142 -5.45 -0.31 13.82
CA ASP A 142 -4.31 0.21 13.07
C ASP A 142 -4.58 -0.06 11.58
N ASP A 143 -5.02 0.99 10.89
CA ASP A 143 -5.38 1.00 9.46
C ASP A 143 -4.26 0.48 8.55
N ARG A 144 -3.01 0.85 8.85
CA ARG A 144 -1.81 0.39 8.14
C ARG A 144 -1.61 -1.11 8.28
N ARG A 145 -1.79 -1.66 9.48
CA ARG A 145 -1.68 -3.11 9.71
C ARG A 145 -2.80 -3.87 9.00
N LEU A 146 -4.03 -3.36 9.02
CA LEU A 146 -5.16 -3.94 8.27
C LEU A 146 -4.90 -3.92 6.77
N TYR A 147 -4.46 -2.78 6.22
CA TYR A 147 -4.07 -2.66 4.82
C TYR A 147 -3.05 -3.73 4.43
N ASN A 148 -1.98 -3.88 5.21
CA ASN A 148 -0.93 -4.86 4.97
C ASN A 148 -1.47 -6.31 5.01
N ALA A 149 -2.40 -6.61 5.91
CA ALA A 149 -3.03 -7.93 5.99
C ALA A 149 -3.88 -8.23 4.75
N PHE A 150 -4.72 -7.28 4.33
CA PHE A 150 -5.57 -7.42 3.14
C PHE A 150 -4.77 -7.48 1.85
N TYR A 151 -3.77 -6.61 1.68
CA TYR A 151 -2.90 -6.60 0.51
C TYR A 151 -2.16 -7.94 0.37
N ARG A 152 -1.63 -8.49 1.48
CA ARG A 152 -1.03 -9.83 1.47
C ARG A 152 -2.04 -10.90 1.09
N GLY A 153 -3.23 -10.89 1.70
CA GLY A 153 -4.30 -11.83 1.38
C GLY A 153 -4.64 -11.86 -0.10
N LEU A 154 -4.81 -10.69 -0.72
CA LEU A 154 -5.10 -10.57 -2.15
C LEU A 154 -3.91 -10.97 -3.03
N HIS A 155 -2.69 -10.58 -2.67
CA HIS A 155 -1.50 -10.98 -3.42
C HIS A 155 -1.31 -12.51 -3.40
N TYR A 156 -1.59 -13.18 -2.28
CA TYR A 156 -1.57 -14.64 -2.22
C TYR A 156 -2.76 -15.27 -2.95
N GLY A 157 -3.95 -14.67 -2.90
CA GLY A 157 -5.15 -15.12 -3.60
C GLY A 157 -5.12 -14.92 -5.13
N TRP A 158 -4.34 -13.96 -5.63
CA TRP A 158 -4.16 -13.68 -7.07
C TRP A 158 -3.18 -14.65 -7.76
N ARG A 159 -2.39 -15.42 -7.01
CA ARG A 159 -1.65 -16.53 -7.63
C ARG A 159 -2.70 -17.47 -8.24
N PRO A 160 -2.53 -17.92 -9.50
CA PRO A 160 -3.52 -18.77 -10.13
C PRO A 160 -3.73 -19.98 -9.23
N THR A 161 -4.88 -20.03 -8.56
CA THR A 161 -5.38 -21.26 -7.98
C THR A 161 -5.38 -22.25 -9.12
N ARG A 162 -4.49 -23.26 -9.03
CA ARG A 162 -4.53 -24.41 -9.92
C ARG A 162 -5.98 -24.86 -10.01
N ALA A 163 -6.47 -25.01 -11.24
CA ALA A 163 -7.81 -25.42 -11.54
C ALA A 163 -8.23 -26.61 -10.66
N GLY A 164 -9.40 -26.48 -10.01
CA GLY A 164 -10.08 -27.58 -9.34
C GLY A 164 -9.76 -27.73 -7.86
N GLY A 165 -10.57 -27.10 -7.00
CA GLY A 165 -10.54 -27.36 -5.56
C GLY A 165 -11.66 -26.65 -4.82
N ARG A 166 -12.92 -27.04 -5.05
CA ARG A 166 -14.04 -26.63 -4.18
C ARG A 166 -13.80 -27.19 -2.79
N HIS A 167 -13.55 -26.32 -1.81
CA HIS A 167 -13.68 -26.69 -0.40
C HIS A 167 -15.12 -26.40 0.04
N GLY A 168 -15.99 -27.36 -0.19
CA GLY A 168 -17.24 -27.48 0.56
C GLY A 168 -16.94 -28.20 1.86
N SER A 169 -17.01 -27.51 2.99
CA SER A 169 -17.08 -28.16 4.29
C SER A 169 -18.43 -28.87 4.40
N SER A 170 -18.46 -30.19 4.22
CA SER A 170 -19.54 -31.01 4.77
C SER A 170 -19.14 -31.46 6.17
N VAL A 171 -19.82 -30.91 7.16
CA VAL A 171 -19.93 -31.51 8.49
C VAL A 171 -20.82 -32.75 8.36
N GLY A 172 -20.37 -33.90 8.85
CA GLY A 172 -21.20 -35.11 8.96
C GLY A 172 -20.39 -36.37 9.17
N GLY A 173 -20.39 -36.89 10.40
CA GLY A 173 -19.77 -38.14 10.82
C GLY A 173 -19.59 -38.17 12.32
#